data_AF-A0A3D3ZA65-F1
#
_entry.id   AF-A0A3D3ZA65-F1
#
_cell.length_a   1.000
_cell.length_b   1.000
_cell.length_c   1.000
_cell.angle_alpha   90.00
_cell.angle_beta   90.00
_cell.angle_gamma   90.00
#
_symmetry.space_group_name_H-M   'P 1'
#
loop_
_entity.id
_entity.type
_entity.pdbx_description
1 polymer ?
#
loop_
_entity_poly.entity_id
_entity_poly.type
_entity_poly.pdbx_seq_one_letter_code
_entity_poly.pdbx_strand_id
1 'polypeptide(L)'
;MKKQNKKKIIITVTAIVLVVVVGLGVWFGVSRGRSEPVQVFPFNNIGMTEYWGDSQESYGPVSTDKIQTVFLSSTQTVTEMKVAQGDTVKKGDVLMTFDTTLSDLQLERKRLEVEKLKLDLETAQKKLKDIQNMTPMSVVDFDDSDDYGDEGDPNAGTKLTGSYQLSTNSDYDGSTAEKALICWLSTAAAVDDTILEAARQKAEEYQNKNYVPDPTE
;
A
#
# COMPACT_ATOMS: atom_id res chain seq x y z
N MET A 1 102.99 -27.59 109.65
CA MET A 1 101.93 -28.62 109.46
C MET A 1 101.74 -28.93 107.97
N LYS A 2 101.54 -30.23 107.65
CA LYS A 2 100.83 -30.75 106.44
C LYS A 2 101.50 -30.64 105.04
N LYS A 3 102.61 -31.37 104.86
CA LYS A 3 103.18 -31.78 103.55
C LYS A 3 102.29 -32.79 102.76
N GLN A 4 101.19 -33.25 103.36
CA GLN A 4 100.24 -34.24 102.79
C GLN A 4 99.06 -33.62 102.00
N ASN A 5 98.84 -32.31 102.07
CA ASN A 5 97.67 -31.67 101.46
C ASN A 5 97.85 -31.30 99.98
N LYS A 6 99.10 -31.10 99.51
CA LYS A 6 99.36 -30.67 98.12
C LYS A 6 98.99 -31.75 97.09
N LYS A 7 99.26 -33.03 97.37
CA LYS A 7 98.88 -34.15 96.48
C LYS A 7 97.35 -34.32 96.40
N LYS A 8 96.64 -34.15 97.52
CA LYS A 8 95.16 -34.22 97.55
C LYS A 8 94.51 -33.08 96.77
N ILE A 9 95.04 -31.86 96.89
CA ILE A 9 94.56 -30.69 96.14
C ILE A 9 94.76 -30.86 94.63
N ILE A 10 95.91 -31.40 94.19
CA ILE A 10 96.14 -31.62 92.76
C ILE A 10 95.15 -32.64 92.18
N ILE A 11 94.86 -33.73 92.91
CA ILE A 11 93.90 -34.76 92.47
C ILE A 11 92.46 -34.21 92.42
N THR A 12 92.05 -33.39 93.38
CA THR A 12 90.71 -32.76 93.31
C THR A 12 90.62 -31.74 92.18
N VAL A 13 91.67 -30.96 91.92
CA VAL A 13 91.67 -29.98 90.83
C VAL A 13 91.62 -30.67 89.46
N THR A 14 92.39 -31.75 89.22
CA THR A 14 92.31 -32.48 87.95
C THR A 14 90.98 -33.20 87.74
N ALA A 15 90.37 -33.72 88.81
CA ALA A 15 89.03 -34.32 88.73
C ALA A 15 87.97 -33.28 88.35
N ILE A 16 88.02 -32.07 88.92
CA ILE A 16 87.07 -30.99 88.59
C ILE A 16 87.24 -30.55 87.14
N VAL A 17 88.48 -30.42 86.64
CA VAL A 17 88.73 -30.04 85.25
C VAL A 17 88.18 -31.08 84.27
N LEU A 18 88.33 -32.37 84.55
CA LEU A 18 87.76 -33.44 83.72
C LEU A 18 86.24 -33.39 83.66
N VAL A 19 85.56 -33.12 84.78
CA VAL A 19 84.10 -33.01 84.82
C VAL A 19 83.61 -31.82 84.00
N VAL A 20 84.31 -30.68 84.05
CA VAL A 20 83.95 -29.49 83.26
C VAL A 20 84.12 -29.75 81.76
N VAL A 21 85.19 -30.43 81.34
CA VAL A 21 85.42 -30.76 79.92
C VAL A 21 84.36 -31.72 79.38
N VAL A 22 83.98 -32.74 80.14
CA VAL A 22 82.92 -33.68 79.73
C VAL A 22 81.55 -32.98 79.71
N GLY A 23 81.27 -32.12 80.70
CA GLY A 23 80.03 -31.34 80.73
C GLY A 23 79.89 -30.41 79.52
N LEU A 24 80.96 -29.71 79.16
CA LEU A 24 80.98 -28.84 77.97
C LEU A 24 80.91 -29.65 76.66
N GLY A 25 81.55 -30.81 76.59
CA GLY A 25 81.50 -31.70 75.43
C GLY A 25 80.10 -32.25 75.16
N VAL A 26 79.39 -32.68 76.20
CA VAL A 26 78.00 -33.17 76.07
C VAL A 26 77.05 -32.02 75.73
N TRP A 27 77.21 -30.85 76.37
CA TRP A 27 76.39 -29.68 76.06
C TRP A 27 76.57 -29.23 74.61
N PHE A 28 77.81 -29.13 74.14
CA PHE A 28 78.12 -28.71 72.77
C PHE A 28 77.68 -29.75 71.73
N GLY A 29 77.80 -31.04 72.04
CA GLY A 29 77.35 -32.13 71.17
C GLY A 29 75.82 -32.21 71.02
N VAL A 30 75.07 -31.98 72.10
CA VAL A 30 73.59 -32.01 72.07
C VAL A 30 73.01 -30.71 71.53
N SER A 31 73.68 -29.58 71.74
CA SER A 31 73.15 -28.28 71.31
C SER A 31 73.25 -28.02 69.80
N ARG A 32 74.06 -28.79 69.06
CA ARG A 32 74.24 -28.63 67.60
C ARG A 32 73.23 -29.40 66.75
N GLY A 33 72.33 -30.17 67.35
CA GLY A 33 71.44 -31.12 66.66
C GLY A 33 69.97 -30.71 66.49
N ARG A 34 69.58 -29.46 66.79
CA ARG A 34 68.19 -29.01 66.62
C ARG A 34 68.04 -28.08 65.42
N SER A 35 67.86 -28.67 64.24
CA SER A 35 67.27 -27.99 63.10
C SER A 35 65.75 -27.85 63.30
N GLU A 36 65.22 -26.64 63.21
CA GLU A 36 63.78 -26.38 63.30
C GLU A 36 63.02 -27.12 62.19
N PRO A 37 61.98 -27.90 62.53
CA PRO A 37 61.19 -28.60 61.53
C PRO A 37 60.33 -27.59 60.75
N VAL A 38 60.46 -27.59 59.42
CA VAL A 38 59.62 -26.80 58.51
C VAL A 38 58.20 -27.35 58.56
N GLN A 39 57.23 -26.53 58.96
CA GLN A 39 55.83 -26.93 59.02
C GLN A 39 55.27 -27.08 57.60
N VAL A 40 54.79 -28.28 57.28
CA VAL A 40 54.03 -28.57 56.06
C VAL A 40 52.58 -28.87 56.45
N PHE A 41 51.64 -28.12 55.86
CA PHE A 41 50.22 -28.33 56.06
C PHE A 41 49.70 -29.46 55.15
N PRO A 42 48.79 -30.33 55.64
CA PRO A 42 48.17 -31.35 54.81
C PRO A 42 47.22 -30.74 53.78
N PHE A 43 47.23 -31.27 52.55
CA PHE A 43 46.39 -30.85 51.41
C PHE A 43 44.87 -30.94 51.67
N ASN A 44 44.43 -31.52 52.79
CA ASN A 44 43.03 -31.68 53.14
C ASN A 44 42.31 -30.35 53.48
N ASN A 45 43.02 -29.23 53.59
CA ASN A 45 42.43 -27.91 53.83
C ASN A 45 42.23 -27.05 52.57
N ILE A 46 42.56 -27.57 51.38
CA ILE A 46 42.41 -26.83 50.12
C ILE A 46 41.10 -27.22 49.39
N GLY A 47 40.44 -28.30 49.85
CA GLY A 47 39.09 -28.64 49.43
C GLY A 47 38.05 -27.93 50.28
N MET A 48 37.82 -26.64 50.06
CA MET A 48 36.50 -26.07 50.36
C MET A 48 35.50 -26.65 49.35
N THR A 49 35.09 -27.91 49.52
CA THR A 49 34.00 -28.52 48.73
C THR A 49 32.63 -28.24 49.35
N GLU A 50 32.57 -27.27 50.26
CA GLU A 50 31.39 -27.00 51.07
C GLU A 50 31.03 -25.50 51.04
N TYR A 51 31.06 -24.92 49.84
CA TYR A 51 30.38 -23.66 49.54
C TYR A 51 28.91 -23.98 49.22
N TRP A 52 28.06 -23.96 50.24
CA TRP A 52 26.60 -24.09 50.12
C TRP A 52 25.98 -22.75 49.69
N GLY A 53 26.21 -22.34 48.45
CA GLY A 53 25.74 -21.04 47.95
C GLY A 53 25.46 -20.99 46.46
N ASP A 54 25.20 -22.13 45.81
CA ASP A 54 25.00 -22.18 44.36
C ASP A 54 23.53 -22.33 43.90
N SER A 55 22.55 -22.25 44.80
CA SER A 55 21.18 -21.92 44.38
C SER A 55 21.08 -20.41 44.25
N GLN A 56 21.60 -19.87 43.15
CA GLN A 56 21.40 -18.49 42.74
C GLN A 56 19.92 -18.31 42.32
N GLU A 57 19.03 -18.28 43.30
CA GLU A 57 17.59 -18.07 43.13
C GLU A 57 17.35 -16.59 42.83
N SER A 58 17.15 -16.25 41.56
CA SER A 58 16.83 -14.89 41.13
C SER A 58 15.33 -14.67 41.21
N TYR A 59 14.87 -13.94 42.23
CA TYR A 59 13.47 -13.52 42.35
C TYR A 59 13.24 -12.23 41.56
N GLY A 60 12.28 -12.27 40.63
CA GLY A 60 11.85 -11.11 39.88
C GLY A 60 10.38 -11.26 39.50
N PRO A 61 9.60 -10.16 39.49
CA PRO A 61 8.21 -10.23 39.02
C PRO A 61 8.20 -10.63 37.55
N VAL A 62 7.46 -11.69 37.22
CA VAL A 62 7.18 -12.03 35.82
C VAL A 62 6.21 -11.01 35.26
N SER A 63 6.70 -10.14 34.37
CA SER A 63 5.86 -9.24 33.59
C SER A 63 5.63 -9.87 32.22
N THR A 64 4.42 -9.72 31.70
CA THR A 64 4.09 -10.12 30.33
C THR A 64 4.87 -9.23 29.34
N ASP A 65 5.53 -9.84 28.35
CA ASP A 65 6.29 -9.10 27.33
C ASP A 65 5.36 -8.25 26.45
N LYS A 66 4.25 -8.84 25.98
CA LYS A 66 3.30 -8.19 25.07
C LYS A 66 1.86 -8.55 25.43
N ILE A 67 1.11 -7.58 25.91
CA ILE A 67 -0.35 -7.67 26.04
C ILE A 67 -0.94 -7.06 24.78
N GLN A 68 -1.75 -7.82 24.05
CA GLN A 68 -2.49 -7.32 22.89
C GLN A 68 -3.98 -7.51 23.13
N THR A 69 -4.72 -6.41 23.16
CA THR A 69 -6.17 -6.42 23.27
C THR A 69 -6.78 -6.21 21.89
N VAL A 70 -7.62 -7.13 21.46
CA VAL A 70 -8.34 -7.04 20.17
C VAL A 70 -9.73 -6.45 20.44
N PHE A 71 -10.01 -5.28 19.87
CA PHE A 71 -11.30 -4.63 19.99
C PHE A 71 -12.21 -5.00 18.82
N LEU A 72 -13.47 -5.29 19.14
CA LEU A 72 -14.52 -5.50 18.15
C LEU A 72 -15.06 -4.14 17.71
N SER A 73 -15.20 -3.94 16.39
CA SER A 73 -15.99 -2.83 15.88
C SER A 73 -17.47 -3.18 16.04
N SER A 74 -18.26 -2.29 16.63
CA SER A 74 -19.68 -2.50 16.97
C SER A 74 -20.60 -2.84 15.79
N THR A 75 -20.09 -2.72 14.55
CA THR A 75 -20.81 -3.03 13.32
C THR A 75 -20.62 -4.47 12.84
N GLN A 76 -19.79 -5.28 13.51
CA GLN A 76 -19.46 -6.65 13.10
C GLN A 76 -20.10 -7.66 14.05
N THR A 77 -20.96 -8.52 13.51
CA THR A 77 -21.56 -9.64 14.25
C THR A 77 -20.60 -10.82 14.25
N VAL A 78 -20.29 -11.35 15.44
CA VAL A 78 -19.46 -12.56 15.61
C VAL A 78 -20.33 -13.79 15.30
N THR A 79 -19.87 -14.64 14.39
CA THR A 79 -20.55 -15.90 14.04
C THR A 79 -20.14 -17.02 14.98
N GLU A 80 -18.84 -17.16 15.25
CA GLU A 80 -18.30 -18.26 16.06
C GLU A 80 -17.04 -17.82 16.81
N MET A 81 -16.96 -18.20 18.09
CA MET A 81 -15.75 -18.13 18.89
C MET A 81 -15.05 -19.48 18.85
N LYS A 82 -13.82 -19.53 18.35
CA LYS A 82 -13.07 -20.78 18.14
C LYS A 82 -12.10 -21.14 19.27
N VAL A 83 -12.00 -20.27 20.28
CA VAL A 83 -11.08 -20.42 21.41
C VAL A 83 -11.82 -20.21 22.72
N ALA A 84 -11.44 -20.96 23.76
CA ALA A 84 -11.95 -20.82 25.11
C ALA A 84 -11.03 -19.94 25.97
N GLN A 85 -11.56 -19.45 27.09
CA GLN A 85 -10.77 -18.70 28.05
C GLN A 85 -9.68 -19.59 28.65
N GLY A 86 -8.41 -19.20 28.50
CA GLY A 86 -7.26 -19.94 29.01
C GLY A 86 -6.51 -20.78 27.96
N ASP A 87 -7.00 -20.86 26.72
CA ASP A 87 -6.31 -21.55 25.65
C ASP A 87 -5.03 -20.81 25.22
N THR A 88 -3.99 -21.58 24.92
CA THR A 88 -2.74 -21.05 24.35
C THR A 88 -2.86 -20.95 22.84
N VAL A 89 -2.77 -19.72 22.31
CA VAL A 89 -2.89 -19.43 20.87
C VAL A 89 -1.55 -19.03 20.27
N LYS A 90 -1.30 -19.42 19.02
CA LYS A 90 -0.12 -19.02 18.26
C LYS A 90 -0.46 -17.87 17.32
N LYS A 91 0.58 -17.19 16.83
CA LYS A 91 0.41 -16.16 15.80
C LYS A 91 -0.19 -16.78 14.54
N GLY A 92 -1.33 -16.24 14.11
CA GLY A 92 -2.06 -16.72 12.94
C GLY A 92 -3.22 -17.65 13.26
N ASP A 93 -3.41 -18.06 14.52
CA ASP A 93 -4.57 -18.85 14.89
C ASP A 93 -5.85 -18.02 14.83
N VAL A 94 -6.91 -18.61 14.30
CA VAL A 94 -8.22 -17.97 14.18
C VAL A 94 -8.91 -18.01 15.54
N LEU A 95 -9.08 -16.84 16.15
CA LEU A 95 -9.77 -16.71 17.44
C LEU A 95 -11.28 -16.71 17.29
N MET A 96 -11.78 -16.04 16.25
CA MET A 96 -13.19 -15.85 15.98
C MET A 96 -13.44 -15.64 14.49
N THR A 97 -14.64 -15.96 14.03
CA THR A 97 -15.11 -15.69 12.67
C THR A 97 -16.26 -14.69 12.70
N PHE A 98 -16.28 -13.77 11.75
CA PHE A 98 -17.32 -12.77 11.58
C PHE A 98 -18.30 -13.20 10.51
N ASP A 99 -19.53 -12.69 10.58
CA ASP A 99 -20.47 -12.79 9.48
C ASP A 99 -20.03 -11.83 8.37
N THR A 100 -19.21 -12.34 7.45
CA THR A 100 -18.64 -11.56 6.35
C THR A 100 -19.61 -11.44 5.16
N THR A 101 -20.79 -12.04 5.21
CA THR A 101 -21.71 -12.12 4.06
C THR A 101 -21.98 -10.76 3.41
N LEU A 102 -22.23 -9.72 4.22
CA LEU A 102 -22.42 -8.36 3.72
C LEU A 102 -21.14 -7.73 3.13
N SER A 103 -19.98 -8.00 3.73
CA SER A 103 -18.70 -7.48 3.25
C SER A 103 -18.27 -8.16 1.95
N ASP A 104 -18.52 -9.46 1.83
CA ASP A 104 -18.25 -10.24 0.64
C ASP A 104 -19.13 -9.78 -0.53
N LEU A 105 -20.42 -9.53 -0.28
CA LEU A 105 -21.32 -8.94 -1.28
C LEU A 105 -20.87 -7.53 -1.70
N GLN A 106 -20.39 -6.70 -0.78
CA GLN A 106 -19.86 -5.38 -1.12
C GLN A 106 -18.59 -5.48 -1.97
N LEU A 107 -17.69 -6.42 -1.66
CA LEU A 107 -16.49 -6.68 -2.44
C LEU A 107 -16.84 -7.18 -3.84
N GLU A 108 -17.78 -8.09 -3.99
CA GLU A 108 -18.26 -8.55 -5.29
C GLU A 108 -18.86 -7.41 -6.11
N ARG A 109 -19.73 -6.59 -5.49
CA ARG A 109 -20.28 -5.39 -6.14
C ARG A 109 -19.19 -4.44 -6.61
N LYS A 110 -18.16 -4.21 -5.79
CA LYS A 110 -17.02 -3.36 -6.14
C LYS A 110 -16.18 -3.96 -7.27
N ARG A 111 -15.96 -5.27 -7.28
CA ARG A 111 -15.28 -5.96 -8.38
C ARG A 111 -16.06 -5.83 -9.69
N LEU A 112 -17.38 -6.06 -9.66
CA LEU A 112 -18.26 -5.90 -10.81
C LEU A 112 -18.29 -4.45 -11.31
N GLU A 113 -18.31 -3.48 -10.40
CA GLU A 113 -18.24 -2.05 -10.74
C GLU A 113 -16.93 -1.72 -11.47
N VAL A 114 -15.79 -2.22 -10.98
CA VAL A 114 -14.49 -2.04 -11.64
C VAL A 114 -14.46 -2.68 -13.03
N GLU A 115 -15.01 -3.88 -13.18
CA GLU A 115 -15.07 -4.57 -14.47
C GLU A 115 -15.95 -3.83 -15.48
N LYS A 116 -17.11 -3.35 -15.04
CA LYS A 116 -17.99 -2.50 -15.85
C LYS A 116 -17.27 -1.23 -16.32
N LEU A 117 -16.58 -0.53 -15.41
CA LEU A 117 -15.84 0.70 -15.74
C LEU A 117 -14.73 0.43 -16.76
N LYS A 118 -14.05 -0.72 -16.69
CA LYS A 118 -13.06 -1.12 -17.69
C LYS A 118 -13.70 -1.35 -19.06
N LEU A 119 -14.83 -2.03 -19.12
CA LEU A 119 -15.56 -2.26 -20.38
C LEU A 119 -16.04 -0.96 -21.02
N ASP A 120 -16.55 -0.03 -20.19
CA ASP A 120 -16.98 1.29 -20.65
C ASP A 120 -15.81 2.09 -21.23
N LEU A 121 -14.63 2.02 -20.58
CA LEU A 121 -13.39 2.65 -21.05
C LEU A 121 -12.99 2.07 -22.43
N GLU A 122 -12.94 0.74 -22.56
CA GLU A 122 -12.58 0.08 -23.82
C GLU A 122 -13.56 0.45 -24.93
N THR A 123 -14.86 0.49 -24.63
CA THR A 123 -15.90 0.88 -25.59
C THR A 123 -15.74 2.34 -26.01
N ALA A 124 -15.47 3.25 -25.07
CA ALA A 124 -15.23 4.66 -25.36
C ALA A 124 -13.97 4.86 -26.22
N GLN A 125 -12.89 4.15 -25.92
CA GLN A 125 -11.66 4.16 -26.72
C GLN A 125 -11.89 3.63 -28.13
N LYS A 126 -12.65 2.53 -28.27
CA LYS A 126 -13.01 1.98 -29.58
C LYS A 126 -13.82 2.98 -30.40
N LYS A 127 -14.84 3.59 -29.80
CA LYS A 127 -15.64 4.65 -30.45
C LYS A 127 -14.78 5.84 -30.87
N LEU A 128 -13.85 6.26 -30.03
CA LEU A 128 -12.93 7.35 -30.35
C LEU A 128 -12.05 7.00 -31.55
N LYS A 129 -11.50 5.78 -31.58
CA LYS A 129 -10.71 5.27 -32.70
C LYS A 129 -11.53 5.18 -33.99
N ASP A 130 -12.76 4.71 -33.90
CA ASP A 130 -13.67 4.62 -35.05
C ASP A 130 -13.96 6.02 -35.62
N ILE A 131 -14.24 7.01 -34.76
CA ILE A 131 -14.43 8.41 -35.16
C ILE A 131 -13.16 8.98 -35.81
N GLN A 132 -11.98 8.72 -35.25
CA GLN A 132 -10.71 9.18 -35.82
C GLN A 132 -10.41 8.55 -37.19
N ASN A 133 -10.86 7.32 -37.42
CA ASN A 133 -10.66 6.61 -38.68
C ASN A 133 -11.74 6.94 -39.73
N MET A 134 -12.80 7.67 -39.39
CA MET A 134 -13.76 8.16 -40.37
C MET A 134 -13.14 9.32 -41.15
N THR A 135 -13.03 9.16 -42.47
CA THR A 135 -12.70 10.27 -43.36
C THR A 135 -13.95 11.11 -43.62
N PRO A 136 -13.85 12.45 -43.63
CA PRO A 136 -14.96 13.29 -44.08
C PRO A 136 -15.31 12.91 -45.52
N MET A 137 -16.61 12.79 -45.80
CA MET A 137 -17.11 12.50 -47.14
C MET A 137 -16.61 13.62 -48.08
N SER A 138 -15.70 13.30 -48.99
CA SER A 138 -15.28 14.24 -50.03
C SER A 138 -16.44 14.41 -51.00
N VAL A 139 -16.80 15.66 -51.29
CA VAL A 139 -17.72 15.97 -52.39
C VAL A 139 -17.13 15.33 -53.64
N VAL A 140 -17.92 14.49 -54.30
CA VAL A 140 -17.55 13.97 -55.62
C VAL A 140 -17.56 15.17 -56.55
N ASP A 141 -16.39 15.61 -56.99
CA ASP A 141 -16.29 16.57 -58.09
C ASP A 141 -16.83 15.87 -59.33
N PHE A 142 -18.08 16.20 -59.69
CA PHE A 142 -18.64 15.81 -60.99
C PHE A 142 -17.86 16.59 -62.04
N ASP A 143 -17.09 15.87 -62.86
CA ASP A 143 -16.32 16.44 -63.96
C ASP A 143 -17.29 17.12 -64.94
N ASP A 144 -17.19 18.44 -65.06
CA ASP A 144 -18.08 19.34 -65.80
C ASP A 144 -17.69 19.34 -67.29
N SER A 145 -17.44 18.14 -67.86
CA SER A 145 -16.95 17.97 -69.22
C SER A 145 -17.68 16.90 -70.02
N ASP A 146 -19.00 16.84 -69.90
CA ASP A 146 -19.82 16.20 -70.93
C ASP A 146 -20.97 17.14 -71.29
N ASP A 147 -20.71 17.91 -72.34
CA ASP A 147 -21.67 18.61 -73.18
C ASP A 147 -22.72 17.62 -73.70
N TYR A 148 -23.76 17.40 -72.91
CA TYR A 148 -25.01 16.82 -73.38
C TYR A 148 -26.14 17.79 -73.05
N GLY A 149 -26.23 18.84 -73.87
CA GLY A 149 -27.51 19.45 -74.18
C GLY A 149 -28.38 18.44 -74.93
N ASP A 150 -29.17 17.65 -74.20
CA ASP A 150 -30.36 16.99 -74.74
C ASP A 150 -31.57 17.75 -74.20
N GLU A 151 -32.15 18.61 -75.03
CA GLU A 151 -33.44 19.27 -74.79
C GLU A 151 -34.55 18.19 -74.81
N GLY A 152 -34.62 17.36 -73.77
CA GLY A 152 -35.52 16.21 -73.77
C GLY A 152 -35.62 15.40 -72.47
N ASP A 153 -34.66 15.50 -71.55
CA ASP A 153 -34.69 14.71 -70.30
C ASP A 153 -35.51 15.40 -69.19
N PRO A 154 -36.65 14.83 -68.74
CA PRO A 154 -37.45 15.37 -67.63
C PRO A 154 -36.73 15.32 -66.27
N ASN A 155 -35.57 14.65 -66.18
CA ASN A 155 -34.80 14.45 -64.95
C ASN A 155 -33.48 15.25 -64.92
N ALA A 156 -33.16 16.02 -65.96
CA ALA A 156 -31.88 16.76 -66.06
C ALA A 156 -31.74 17.91 -65.05
N GLY A 157 -32.82 18.28 -64.35
CA GLY A 157 -32.82 19.39 -63.41
C GLY A 157 -32.62 20.75 -64.09
N THR A 158 -33.22 21.80 -63.55
CA THR A 158 -32.99 23.15 -64.07
C THR A 158 -31.87 23.80 -63.27
N LYS A 159 -30.80 24.25 -63.94
CA LYS A 159 -29.73 25.02 -63.29
C LYS A 159 -30.31 26.32 -62.73
N LEU A 160 -30.00 26.65 -61.48
CA LEU A 160 -30.44 27.88 -60.83
C LEU A 160 -29.86 29.09 -61.56
N THR A 161 -30.72 30.03 -61.97
CA THR A 161 -30.33 31.23 -62.72
C THR A 161 -29.68 32.31 -61.82
N GLY A 162 -29.62 32.10 -60.49
CA GLY A 162 -29.09 33.06 -59.52
C GLY A 162 -28.57 32.41 -58.23
N SER A 163 -28.20 33.23 -57.24
CA SER A 163 -27.71 32.78 -55.93
C SER A 163 -28.75 32.01 -55.12
N TYR A 164 -30.04 32.34 -55.31
CA TYR A 164 -31.17 31.63 -54.73
C TYR A 164 -32.35 31.61 -55.72
N GLN A 165 -33.19 30.59 -55.60
CA GLN A 165 -34.47 30.52 -56.31
C GLN A 165 -35.55 29.98 -55.37
N LEU A 166 -36.63 30.72 -55.23
CA LEU A 166 -37.79 30.31 -54.46
C LEU A 166 -38.68 29.41 -55.33
N SER A 167 -39.17 28.31 -54.75
CA SER A 167 -40.10 27.41 -55.44
C SER A 167 -41.30 28.16 -55.99
N THR A 168 -41.65 27.84 -57.24
CA THR A 168 -42.86 28.29 -57.92
C THR A 168 -43.97 27.24 -57.87
N ASN A 169 -43.73 26.11 -57.17
CA ASN A 169 -44.71 25.06 -57.01
C ASN A 169 -45.78 25.50 -55.99
N SER A 170 -47.05 25.48 -56.39
CA SER A 170 -48.23 25.82 -55.57
C SER A 170 -48.44 24.91 -54.36
N ASP A 171 -47.79 23.76 -54.33
CA ASP A 171 -47.84 22.82 -53.21
C ASP A 171 -46.95 23.26 -52.04
N TYR A 172 -46.00 24.16 -52.29
CA TYR A 172 -44.98 24.64 -51.35
C TYR A 172 -44.87 26.18 -51.40
N ASP A 173 -46.01 26.85 -51.25
CA ASP A 173 -46.17 28.30 -51.46
C ASP A 173 -45.99 29.15 -50.18
N GLY A 174 -45.83 28.54 -49.02
CA GLY A 174 -45.69 29.26 -47.74
C GLY A 174 -47.00 29.77 -47.14
N SER A 175 -48.16 29.39 -47.73
CA SER A 175 -49.47 29.92 -47.31
C SER A 175 -49.96 29.37 -45.97
N THR A 176 -49.53 28.16 -45.58
CA THR A 176 -49.88 27.53 -44.30
C THR A 176 -48.67 26.82 -43.70
N ALA A 177 -48.72 26.51 -42.40
CA ALA A 177 -47.64 25.77 -41.72
C ALA A 177 -47.36 24.38 -42.34
N GLU A 178 -48.34 23.80 -43.04
CA GLU A 178 -48.21 22.51 -43.73
C GLU A 178 -47.60 22.65 -45.14
N LYS A 179 -47.67 23.84 -45.74
CA LYS A 179 -47.12 24.17 -47.07
C LYS A 179 -45.89 25.05 -46.95
N ALA A 180 -44.81 24.50 -46.36
CA ALA A 180 -43.57 25.25 -46.18
C ALA A 180 -42.99 25.72 -47.53
N LEU A 181 -42.54 26.98 -47.58
CA LEU A 181 -41.88 27.56 -48.75
C LEU A 181 -40.51 26.91 -48.94
N ILE A 182 -40.26 26.32 -50.11
CA ILE A 182 -38.95 25.73 -50.44
C ILE A 182 -38.08 26.78 -51.14
N CYS A 183 -36.86 26.99 -50.62
CA CYS A 183 -35.84 27.84 -51.23
C CYS A 183 -34.64 26.99 -51.62
N TRP A 184 -34.24 27.05 -52.90
CA TRP A 184 -32.99 26.46 -53.37
C TRP A 184 -31.89 27.51 -53.35
N LEU A 185 -30.74 27.13 -52.81
CA LEU A 185 -29.55 27.96 -52.72
C LEU A 185 -28.47 27.36 -53.62
N SER A 186 -27.70 28.21 -54.29
CA SER A 186 -26.49 27.73 -54.96
C SER A 186 -25.44 27.35 -53.91
N THR A 187 -24.60 26.35 -54.21
CA THR A 187 -23.57 25.86 -53.28
C THR A 187 -22.54 26.93 -52.87
N ALA A 188 -22.47 28.04 -53.61
CA ALA A 188 -21.60 29.18 -53.33
C ALA A 188 -22.30 30.33 -52.56
N ALA A 189 -23.61 30.25 -52.33
CA ALA A 189 -24.38 31.30 -51.65
C ALA A 189 -24.51 31.03 -50.14
N ALA A 190 -24.15 32.02 -49.32
CA ALA A 190 -24.48 32.02 -47.89
C ALA A 190 -25.92 32.48 -47.69
N VAL A 191 -26.59 31.95 -46.66
CA VAL A 191 -27.90 32.46 -46.24
C VAL A 191 -27.68 33.83 -45.62
N ASP A 192 -28.11 34.88 -46.33
CA ASP A 192 -28.10 36.25 -45.86
C ASP A 192 -29.51 36.74 -45.49
N ASP A 193 -29.59 37.86 -44.78
CA ASP A 193 -30.86 38.45 -44.34
C ASP A 193 -31.76 38.83 -45.53
N THR A 194 -31.18 39.08 -46.72
CA THR A 194 -31.93 39.47 -47.91
C THR A 194 -32.73 38.30 -48.49
N ILE A 195 -32.17 37.09 -48.45
CA ILE A 195 -32.85 35.86 -48.88
C ILE A 195 -34.01 35.55 -47.93
N LEU A 196 -33.80 35.72 -46.62
CA LEU A 196 -34.84 35.52 -45.61
C LEU A 196 -35.98 36.53 -45.76
N GLU A 197 -35.66 37.79 -46.02
CA GLU A 197 -36.65 38.84 -46.25
C GLU A 197 -37.45 38.60 -47.54
N ALA A 198 -36.78 38.19 -48.63
CA ALA A 198 -37.45 37.83 -49.88
C ALA A 198 -38.36 36.60 -49.74
N ALA A 199 -37.92 35.58 -49.00
CA ALA A 199 -38.72 34.39 -48.71
C ALA A 199 -39.95 34.76 -47.86
N ARG A 200 -39.76 35.61 -46.85
CA ARG A 200 -40.83 36.09 -45.98
C ARG A 200 -41.86 36.93 -46.76
N GLN A 201 -41.41 37.87 -47.58
CA GLN A 201 -42.29 38.70 -48.41
C GLN A 201 -43.16 37.84 -49.34
N LYS A 202 -42.56 36.81 -49.96
CA LYS A 202 -43.28 35.88 -50.83
C LYS A 202 -44.33 35.09 -50.05
N ALA A 203 -43.98 34.56 -48.87
CA ALA A 203 -44.94 33.84 -48.03
C ALA A 203 -46.10 34.75 -47.56
N GLU A 204 -45.82 35.99 -47.16
CA GLU A 204 -46.83 36.98 -46.76
C GLU A 204 -47.78 37.34 -47.92
N GLU A 205 -47.28 37.43 -49.16
CA GLU A 205 -48.11 37.66 -50.35
C GLU A 205 -49.12 36.51 -50.57
N TYR A 206 -48.67 35.26 -50.47
CA TYR A 206 -49.55 34.09 -50.63
C TYR A 206 -50.53 33.92 -49.45
N GLN A 207 -50.12 34.28 -48.23
CA GLN A 207 -51.01 34.30 -47.07
C GLN A 207 -52.12 35.35 -47.20
N ASN A 208 -51.77 36.57 -47.61
CA ASN A 208 -52.75 37.64 -47.81
C ASN A 208 -53.70 37.35 -48.98
N LYS A 209 -53.23 36.66 -50.02
CA LYS A 209 -54.07 36.26 -51.16
C LYS A 209 -55.07 35.16 -50.82
N ASN A 210 -54.75 34.29 -49.86
CA ASN A 210 -55.62 33.23 -49.35
C ASN A 210 -56.37 33.64 -48.06
N TYR A 211 -56.29 34.90 -47.65
CA TYR A 211 -57.00 35.43 -46.49
C TYR A 211 -58.49 35.49 -46.78
N VAL A 212 -59.26 34.61 -46.11
CA VAL A 212 -60.71 34.71 -46.00
C VAL A 212 -60.98 35.49 -44.70
N PRO A 213 -61.65 36.66 -44.75
CA PRO A 213 -62.01 37.36 -43.52
C PRO A 213 -62.91 36.46 -42.68
N ASP A 214 -62.58 36.32 -41.40
CA ASP A 214 -63.39 35.60 -40.41
C ASP A 214 -64.77 36.27 -40.34
N PRO A 215 -65.90 35.56 -40.54
CA PRO A 215 -67.24 36.16 -40.54
C PRO A 215 -67.77 36.60 -39.16
N THR A 216 -66.89 36.94 -38.22
CA THR A 216 -67.26 37.43 -36.90
C THR A 216 -66.45 38.66 -36.48
N GLU A 217 -66.72 39.79 -37.17
CA GLU A 217 -66.91 41.13 -36.58
C GLU A 217 -68.04 41.86 -37.32
#